data_AF-A0A7C1Y4X5-F1
#
_entry.id   AF-A0A7C1Y4X5-F1
#
_cell.length_a   1.000
_cell.length_b   1.000
_cell.length_c   1.000
_cell.angle_alpha   90.00
_cell.angle_beta   90.00
_cell.angle_gamma   90.00
#
_symmetry.space_group_name_H-M   'P 1'
#
loop_
_entity.id
_entity.type
_entity.pdbx_description
1 polymer ?
#
loop_
_entity_poly.entity_id
_entity_poly.type
_entity_poly.pdbx_seq_one_letter_code
_entity_poly.pdbx_strand_id
1 'polypeptide(L)'
;FLVEHRQTDIQTSIGLIGETGDDQGRYSYDTSRLERYAETAFEAGIRRIHLHSVGRRTAKLTDPSSRIAPNESSLRRLAQWEKVIRRRNWENRFLVSISDEPFIHHEESYAAMVDRVHEVAPSVRCIEAVEAEFLGDLDVYVPKLSHLNLWYDQFEQVQRGGAELWFYTCCHPVGRYPNRFLDQSLLKVRVLHWINYLYDLDGYLHWGLNHFAGDDPYTQEAISKGLPLGDRAIVYPGTDRLLGSLRFSAMRDGLEDYEYLWVLENELAGIKRRIGKEALWLNPRQRPLELCRRVVWSFYDHTREPDVMLDTRDVIAREIEQLTTEPLLIVQTSPSEGTFVPAGPRNIGVRGIVQPGATVTINNRPVGNVRPSGYFLQAHFMSSSNPTIEVTVEHDGRTRTVKRSFNLSNPGDGFLSQ
;
A
#
# COMPACT_ATOMS: atom_id res chain seq x y z
N PHE A 1 -5.68 13.27 -16.27
CA PHE A 1 -6.67 12.23 -15.90
C PHE A 1 -6.11 11.14 -14.98
N LEU A 2 -5.25 10.22 -15.46
CA LEU A 2 -4.76 9.09 -14.61
C LEU A 2 -3.86 9.56 -13.46
N VAL A 3 -2.87 10.42 -13.75
CA VAL A 3 -1.94 10.98 -12.74
C VAL A 3 -2.68 11.82 -11.69
N GLU A 4 -3.72 12.56 -12.09
CA GLU A 4 -4.58 13.32 -11.17
C GLU A 4 -5.33 12.41 -10.19
N HIS A 5 -5.53 11.14 -10.55
CA HIS A 5 -6.11 10.10 -9.67
C HIS A 5 -5.03 9.21 -9.07
N ARG A 6 -3.80 9.72 -8.96
CA ARG A 6 -2.64 9.07 -8.31
C ARG A 6 -2.17 7.76 -8.96
N GLN A 7 -2.62 7.45 -10.18
CA GLN A 7 -2.09 6.31 -10.91
C GLN A 7 -0.64 6.60 -11.35
N THR A 8 0.29 5.79 -10.87
CA THR A 8 1.72 5.96 -11.16
C THR A 8 2.15 5.20 -12.41
N ASP A 9 1.51 4.07 -12.73
CA ASP A 9 2.02 3.11 -13.70
C ASP A 9 0.98 2.82 -14.79
N ILE A 10 1.42 2.48 -16.00
CA ILE A 10 0.55 2.06 -17.12
C ILE A 10 1.08 0.79 -17.78
N GLN A 11 0.17 -0.01 -18.34
CA GLN A 11 0.53 -1.21 -19.09
C GLN A 11 0.65 -0.92 -20.59
N THR A 12 1.62 -1.58 -21.25
CA THR A 12 1.70 -1.63 -22.71
C THR A 12 2.28 -2.97 -23.21
N SER A 13 2.33 -3.13 -24.54
CA SER A 13 2.86 -4.34 -25.18
C SER A 13 4.37 -4.25 -25.41
N ILE A 14 5.07 -5.36 -25.17
CA ILE A 14 6.48 -5.52 -25.58
C ILE A 14 6.67 -5.36 -27.11
N GLY A 15 5.59 -5.52 -27.88
CA GLY A 15 5.53 -5.32 -29.33
C GLY A 15 5.46 -3.86 -29.79
N LEU A 16 5.57 -2.86 -28.89
CA LEU A 16 5.78 -1.48 -29.32
C LEU A 16 7.09 -1.30 -30.11
N ILE A 17 8.04 -2.22 -29.96
CA ILE A 17 9.16 -2.37 -30.87
C ILE A 17 8.73 -3.27 -32.03
N GLY A 18 8.64 -2.69 -33.23
CA GLY A 18 8.45 -3.43 -34.47
C GLY A 18 9.64 -4.33 -34.72
N GLU A 19 9.41 -5.61 -35.04
CA GLU A 19 10.46 -6.58 -35.38
C GLU A 19 10.18 -7.10 -36.79
N THR A 20 11.17 -7.05 -37.67
CA THR A 20 11.13 -7.67 -38.99
C THR A 20 12.32 -8.61 -39.10
N GLY A 21 12.05 -9.90 -39.36
CA GLY A 21 13.07 -10.93 -39.55
C GLY A 21 13.30 -11.23 -41.04
N ASP A 22 14.49 -11.73 -41.37
CA ASP A 22 14.79 -12.34 -42.67
C ASP A 22 14.90 -13.88 -42.55
N ASP A 23 14.94 -14.56 -43.70
CA ASP A 23 15.05 -16.04 -43.78
C ASP A 23 16.37 -16.59 -43.21
N GLN A 24 17.32 -15.71 -42.87
CA GLN A 24 18.62 -16.04 -42.27
C GLN A 24 18.64 -15.80 -40.75
N GLY A 25 17.51 -15.43 -40.16
CA GLY A 25 17.38 -15.20 -38.71
C GLY A 25 17.98 -13.87 -38.24
N ARG A 26 18.22 -12.91 -39.14
CA ARG A 26 18.57 -11.53 -38.75
C ARG A 26 17.31 -10.72 -38.55
N TYR A 27 17.34 -9.85 -37.55
CA TYR A 27 16.20 -9.00 -37.18
C TYR A 27 16.57 -7.52 -37.27
N SER A 28 15.66 -6.72 -37.81
CA SER A 28 15.67 -5.26 -37.71
C SER A 28 14.57 -4.77 -36.79
N TYR A 29 14.81 -3.65 -36.11
CA TYR A 29 13.93 -3.13 -35.07
C TYR A 29 13.53 -1.68 -35.32
N ASP A 30 12.22 -1.38 -35.26
CA ASP A 30 11.69 -0.02 -35.24
C ASP A 30 11.23 0.33 -33.82
N THR A 31 11.94 1.26 -33.18
CA THR A 31 11.68 1.72 -31.80
C THR A 31 10.85 3.00 -31.74
N SER A 32 10.48 3.58 -32.89
CA SER A 32 9.88 4.91 -32.95
C SER A 32 8.54 5.00 -32.23
N ARG A 33 7.73 3.93 -32.29
CA ARG A 33 6.43 3.86 -31.60
C ARG A 33 6.61 3.75 -30.08
N LEU A 34 7.57 2.94 -29.63
CA LEU A 34 7.96 2.86 -28.23
C LEU A 34 8.35 4.25 -27.71
N GLU A 35 9.32 4.89 -28.34
CA GLU A 35 9.90 6.13 -27.81
C GLU A 35 8.85 7.24 -27.69
N ARG A 36 8.03 7.45 -28.73
CA ARG A 36 6.92 8.42 -28.68
C ARG A 36 5.93 8.10 -27.56
N TYR A 37 5.59 6.82 -27.37
CA TYR A 37 4.65 6.40 -26.32
C TYR A 37 5.22 6.65 -24.91
N ALA A 38 6.48 6.24 -24.68
CA ALA A 38 7.14 6.40 -23.40
C ALA A 38 7.38 7.87 -23.04
N GLU A 39 7.82 8.69 -24.00
CA GLU A 39 7.96 10.15 -23.82
C GLU A 39 6.63 10.77 -23.42
N THR A 40 5.56 10.49 -24.18
CA THR A 40 4.22 11.00 -23.86
C THR A 40 3.79 10.61 -22.45
N ALA A 41 4.01 9.35 -22.05
CA ALA A 41 3.63 8.86 -20.73
C ALA A 41 4.44 9.55 -19.61
N PHE A 42 5.76 9.66 -19.79
CA PHE A 42 6.65 10.23 -18.78
C PHE A 42 6.50 11.75 -18.64
N GLU A 43 6.32 12.47 -19.75
CA GLU A 43 5.99 13.90 -19.75
C GLU A 43 4.65 14.17 -19.05
N ALA A 44 3.68 13.25 -19.20
CA ALA A 44 2.39 13.34 -18.50
C ALA A 44 2.48 13.01 -16.99
N GLY A 45 3.62 12.53 -16.50
CA GLY A 45 3.86 12.24 -15.08
C GLY A 45 3.71 10.76 -14.68
N ILE A 46 3.51 9.84 -15.62
CA ILE A 46 3.57 8.39 -15.32
C ILE A 46 4.99 8.06 -14.84
N ARG A 47 5.10 7.26 -13.78
CA ARG A 47 6.34 6.80 -13.17
C ARG A 47 6.93 5.57 -13.88
N ARG A 48 6.14 4.54 -14.16
CA ARG A 48 6.64 3.31 -14.79
C ARG A 48 5.69 2.77 -15.86
N ILE A 49 6.25 2.04 -16.83
CA ILE A 49 5.51 1.32 -17.87
C ILE A 49 5.72 -0.19 -17.66
N HIS A 50 4.62 -0.95 -17.65
CA HIS A 50 4.61 -2.40 -17.43
C HIS A 50 4.45 -3.12 -18.77
N LEU A 51 5.37 -4.06 -19.04
CA LEU A 51 5.40 -4.87 -20.25
C LEU A 51 4.85 -6.27 -19.94
N HIS A 52 3.99 -6.80 -20.81
CA HIS A 52 3.47 -8.16 -20.67
C HIS A 52 3.58 -8.90 -22.03
N SER A 53 4.10 -10.12 -22.11
CA SER A 53 4.90 -10.87 -21.12
C SER A 53 6.05 -11.61 -21.82
N VAL A 54 7.08 -12.01 -21.08
CA VAL A 54 8.32 -12.61 -21.65
C VAL A 54 8.44 -14.13 -21.48
N GLY A 55 7.51 -14.73 -20.75
CA GLY A 55 7.35 -16.18 -20.60
C GLY A 55 5.92 -16.62 -20.92
N ARG A 56 5.71 -17.93 -20.89
CA ARG A 56 4.40 -18.58 -21.04
C ARG A 56 4.33 -19.86 -20.23
N ARG A 57 3.14 -20.21 -19.76
CA ARG A 57 2.86 -21.53 -19.18
C ARG A 57 2.90 -22.61 -20.26
N THR A 58 3.49 -23.76 -19.98
CA THR A 58 3.54 -24.92 -20.90
C THR A 58 2.26 -25.75 -20.89
N ALA A 59 1.51 -25.71 -19.80
CA ALA A 59 0.23 -26.41 -19.64
C ALA A 59 -0.76 -25.54 -18.85
N LYS A 60 -1.86 -26.15 -18.38
CA LYS A 60 -2.86 -25.46 -17.55
C LYS A 60 -2.27 -25.10 -16.18
N LEU A 61 -2.77 -24.03 -15.58
CA LEU A 61 -2.28 -23.49 -14.29
C LEU A 61 -2.13 -24.54 -13.19
N THR A 62 -3.10 -25.44 -13.04
CA THR A 62 -3.15 -26.45 -11.98
C THR A 62 -2.54 -27.79 -12.38
N ASP A 63 -1.94 -27.90 -13.56
CA ASP A 63 -1.24 -29.11 -13.99
C ASP A 63 0.13 -29.19 -13.30
N PRO A 64 0.43 -30.26 -12.53
CA PRO A 64 1.73 -30.42 -11.86
C PRO A 64 2.94 -30.45 -12.81
N SER A 65 2.72 -30.75 -14.09
CA SER A 65 3.75 -30.72 -15.14
C SER A 65 3.91 -29.35 -15.82
N SER A 66 3.02 -28.39 -15.53
CA SER A 66 3.12 -27.05 -16.07
C SER A 66 4.42 -26.38 -15.58
N ARG A 67 5.10 -25.70 -16.48
CA ARG A 67 6.33 -24.94 -16.26
C ARG A 67 6.21 -23.59 -16.96
N ILE A 68 7.07 -22.65 -16.59
CA ILE A 68 7.27 -21.44 -17.36
C ILE A 68 8.34 -21.70 -18.40
N ALA A 69 7.99 -21.48 -19.67
CA ALA A 69 8.91 -21.51 -20.79
C ALA A 69 9.12 -20.09 -21.34
N PRO A 70 10.30 -19.80 -21.90
CA PRO A 70 10.57 -18.52 -22.53
C PRO A 70 9.64 -18.25 -23.72
N ASN A 71 9.27 -17.00 -23.90
CA ASN A 71 8.79 -16.48 -25.17
C ASN A 71 9.96 -15.83 -25.90
N GLU A 72 10.61 -16.59 -26.79
CA GLU A 72 11.84 -16.15 -27.48
C GLU A 72 11.67 -14.84 -28.24
N SER A 73 10.51 -14.61 -28.87
CA SER A 73 10.26 -13.36 -29.59
C SER A 73 10.11 -12.17 -28.63
N SER A 74 9.48 -12.38 -27.47
CA SER A 74 9.43 -11.36 -26.41
C SER A 74 10.81 -11.09 -25.82
N LEU A 75 11.61 -12.11 -25.52
CA LEU A 75 12.96 -11.94 -24.96
C LEU A 75 13.91 -11.22 -25.94
N ARG A 76 13.86 -11.55 -27.23
CA ARG A 76 14.62 -10.80 -28.26
C ARG A 76 14.24 -9.33 -28.29
N ARG A 77 12.94 -9.02 -28.20
CA ARG A 77 12.47 -7.63 -28.12
C ARG A 77 12.93 -6.97 -26.82
N LEU A 78 12.87 -7.66 -25.68
CA LEU A 78 13.31 -7.15 -24.39
C LEU A 78 14.79 -6.71 -24.43
N ALA A 79 15.65 -7.45 -25.12
CA ALA A 79 17.04 -7.05 -25.36
C ALA A 79 17.17 -5.72 -26.13
N GLN A 80 16.19 -5.37 -26.98
CA GLN A 80 16.16 -4.07 -27.65
C GLN A 80 15.55 -2.98 -26.77
N TRP A 81 14.57 -3.32 -25.92
CA TRP A 81 14.07 -2.42 -24.88
C TRP A 81 15.23 -1.94 -23.99
N GLU A 82 16.09 -2.85 -23.53
CA GLU A 82 17.29 -2.52 -22.76
C GLU A 82 18.18 -1.47 -23.46
N LYS A 83 18.46 -1.65 -24.76
CA LYS A 83 19.27 -0.70 -25.53
C LYS A 83 18.62 0.68 -25.60
N VAL A 84 17.31 0.74 -25.82
CA VAL A 84 16.57 2.02 -25.85
C VAL A 84 16.58 2.67 -24.48
N ILE A 85 16.31 1.90 -23.42
CA ILE A 85 16.30 2.37 -22.03
C ILE A 85 17.62 3.03 -21.67
N ARG A 86 18.75 2.35 -21.91
CA ARG A 86 20.08 2.91 -21.64
C ARG A 86 20.39 4.13 -22.52
N ARG A 87 20.01 4.11 -23.81
CA ARG A 87 20.23 5.25 -24.71
C ARG A 87 19.44 6.49 -24.28
N ARG A 88 18.25 6.30 -23.71
CA ARG A 88 17.34 7.38 -23.30
C ARG A 88 17.48 7.77 -21.82
N ASN A 89 18.33 7.08 -21.06
CA ASN A 89 18.46 7.21 -19.59
C ASN A 89 17.11 6.98 -18.87
N TRP A 90 16.42 5.89 -19.21
CA TRP A 90 15.14 5.51 -18.61
C TRP A 90 15.25 4.33 -17.64
N GLU A 91 16.41 4.15 -17.02
CA GLU A 91 16.62 3.11 -16.00
C GLU A 91 15.55 3.23 -14.89
N ASN A 92 15.04 2.08 -14.40
CA ASN A 92 13.97 1.99 -13.39
C ASN A 92 12.58 2.49 -13.83
N ARG A 93 12.39 2.83 -15.11
CA ARG A 93 11.08 3.30 -15.65
C ARG A 93 10.25 2.20 -16.30
N PHE A 94 10.79 0.99 -16.40
CA PHE A 94 10.12 -0.15 -17.05
C PHE A 94 10.12 -1.36 -16.14
N LEU A 95 8.97 -2.01 -16.08
CA LEU A 95 8.79 -3.30 -15.45
C LEU A 95 8.34 -4.32 -16.50
N VAL A 96 8.63 -5.60 -16.31
CA VAL A 96 8.17 -6.67 -17.18
C VAL A 96 7.57 -7.82 -16.38
N SER A 97 6.44 -8.33 -16.85
CA SER A 97 5.83 -9.55 -16.34
C SER A 97 6.29 -10.76 -17.14
N ILE A 98 6.31 -11.93 -16.50
CA ILE A 98 6.82 -13.16 -17.12
C ILE A 98 5.65 -13.98 -17.65
N SER A 99 4.72 -14.43 -16.82
CA SER A 99 3.69 -15.37 -17.25
C SER A 99 2.28 -15.13 -16.71
N ASP A 100 2.09 -14.15 -15.81
CA ASP A 100 0.85 -13.85 -15.09
C ASP A 100 0.41 -15.01 -14.17
N GLU A 101 0.30 -14.77 -12.87
CA GLU A 101 -0.17 -15.74 -11.85
C GLU A 101 0.60 -17.08 -11.91
N PRO A 102 1.93 -17.11 -11.64
CA PRO A 102 2.62 -18.37 -11.41
C PRO A 102 2.08 -19.04 -10.14
N PHE A 103 2.01 -20.37 -10.18
CA PHE A 103 1.50 -21.23 -9.11
C PHE A 103 2.64 -22.11 -8.59
N ILE A 104 2.40 -22.86 -7.51
CA ILE A 104 3.45 -23.64 -6.82
C ILE A 104 4.28 -24.56 -7.72
N HIS A 105 3.69 -25.11 -8.81
CA HIS A 105 4.41 -25.98 -9.75
C HIS A 105 5.38 -25.23 -10.69
N HIS A 106 5.31 -23.90 -10.72
CA HIS A 106 6.12 -23.05 -11.58
C HIS A 106 7.38 -22.51 -10.91
N GLU A 107 7.48 -22.56 -9.58
CA GLU A 107 8.49 -21.86 -8.77
C GLU A 107 9.92 -21.95 -9.33
N GLU A 108 10.43 -23.16 -9.55
CA GLU A 108 11.78 -23.37 -10.12
C GLU A 108 11.94 -22.76 -11.52
N SER A 109 10.99 -23.05 -12.43
CA SER A 109 11.04 -22.53 -13.80
C SER A 109 10.80 -21.02 -13.88
N TYR A 110 10.09 -20.45 -12.91
CA TYR A 110 9.81 -19.03 -12.81
C TYR A 110 11.06 -18.30 -12.31
N ALA A 111 11.71 -18.80 -11.25
CA ALA A 111 12.97 -18.27 -10.76
C ALA A 111 14.05 -18.23 -11.87
N ALA A 112 14.19 -19.30 -12.64
CA ALA A 112 15.10 -19.34 -13.79
C ALA A 112 14.75 -18.29 -14.88
N MET A 113 13.46 -17.96 -15.04
CA MET A 113 13.05 -16.90 -15.96
C MET A 113 13.30 -15.50 -15.41
N VAL A 114 13.25 -15.29 -14.09
CA VAL A 114 13.65 -14.04 -13.45
C VAL A 114 15.14 -13.78 -13.72
N ASP A 115 16.00 -14.78 -13.46
CA ASP A 115 17.44 -14.70 -13.77
C ASP A 115 17.67 -14.35 -15.24
N ARG A 116 16.92 -15.02 -16.14
CA ARG A 116 17.04 -14.79 -17.57
C ARG A 116 16.64 -13.36 -17.97
N VAL A 117 15.64 -12.77 -17.33
CA VAL A 117 15.25 -11.38 -17.59
C VAL A 117 16.34 -10.43 -17.14
N HIS A 118 16.89 -10.61 -15.94
CA HIS A 118 17.99 -9.77 -15.42
C HIS A 118 19.25 -9.87 -16.27
N GLU A 119 19.55 -11.05 -16.85
CA GLU A 119 20.62 -11.20 -17.84
C GLU A 119 20.36 -10.42 -19.14
N VAL A 120 19.13 -10.51 -19.66
CA VAL A 120 18.77 -9.95 -20.97
C VAL A 120 18.59 -8.44 -20.94
N ALA A 121 18.02 -7.91 -19.85
CA ALA A 121 17.67 -6.50 -19.69
C ALA A 121 17.83 -6.05 -18.23
N PRO A 122 19.07 -5.86 -17.75
CA PRO A 122 19.35 -5.52 -16.35
C PRO A 122 18.78 -4.17 -15.90
N SER A 123 18.39 -3.28 -16.83
CA SER A 123 17.73 -2.01 -16.49
C SER A 123 16.21 -2.13 -16.32
N VAL A 124 15.65 -3.32 -16.60
CA VAL A 124 14.22 -3.63 -16.50
C VAL A 124 14.00 -4.53 -15.28
N ARG A 125 13.08 -4.12 -14.41
CA ARG A 125 12.72 -4.90 -13.21
C ARG A 125 11.58 -5.87 -13.50
N CYS A 126 11.57 -7.01 -12.84
CA CYS A 126 10.51 -8.01 -12.92
C CYS A 126 9.36 -7.66 -11.97
N ILE A 127 8.12 -7.70 -12.46
CA ILE A 127 6.91 -7.54 -11.65
C ILE A 127 5.93 -8.65 -11.99
N GLU A 128 5.27 -9.23 -10.99
CA GLU A 128 4.27 -10.25 -11.27
C GLU A 128 3.10 -10.24 -10.29
N ALA A 129 1.90 -10.49 -10.81
CA ALA A 129 0.76 -10.94 -10.01
C ALA A 129 1.01 -12.39 -9.58
N VAL A 130 1.23 -12.65 -8.28
CA VAL A 130 1.71 -13.97 -7.81
C VAL A 130 0.66 -14.79 -7.08
N GLU A 131 0.70 -16.11 -7.31
CA GLU A 131 -0.07 -17.12 -6.59
C GLU A 131 0.82 -18.25 -6.01
N ALA A 132 2.09 -17.93 -5.75
CA ALA A 132 3.10 -18.79 -5.13
C ALA A 132 4.12 -17.95 -4.35
N GLU A 133 4.99 -18.60 -3.59
CA GLU A 133 5.86 -17.97 -2.59
C GLU A 133 7.32 -17.88 -3.05
N PHE A 134 7.85 -18.91 -3.72
CA PHE A 134 9.27 -19.04 -4.02
C PHE A 134 9.57 -18.80 -5.50
N LEU A 135 9.68 -17.54 -5.90
CA LEU A 135 9.77 -17.12 -7.32
C LEU A 135 11.15 -16.58 -7.74
N GLY A 136 12.21 -16.91 -7.00
CA GLY A 136 13.57 -16.37 -7.22
C GLY A 136 13.71 -14.92 -6.73
N ASP A 137 14.66 -14.18 -7.28
CA ASP A 137 14.93 -12.78 -6.90
C ASP A 137 14.01 -11.79 -7.64
N LEU A 138 12.69 -11.99 -7.56
CA LEU A 138 11.71 -11.12 -8.21
C LEU A 138 11.73 -9.71 -7.59
N ASP A 139 11.80 -8.67 -8.42
CA ASP A 139 11.95 -7.28 -7.92
C ASP A 139 10.69 -6.70 -7.26
N VAL A 140 9.51 -7.10 -7.74
CA VAL A 140 8.21 -6.61 -7.28
C VAL A 140 7.21 -7.76 -7.20
N TYR A 141 6.87 -8.16 -5.98
CA TYR A 141 5.85 -9.18 -5.72
C TYR A 141 4.49 -8.53 -5.61
N VAL A 142 3.51 -9.03 -6.35
CA VAL A 142 2.12 -8.55 -6.29
C VAL A 142 1.19 -9.72 -5.95
N PRO A 143 1.18 -10.25 -4.72
CA PRO A 143 0.25 -11.32 -4.33
C PRO A 143 -1.20 -10.86 -4.37
N LYS A 144 -2.11 -11.80 -4.68
CA LYS A 144 -3.55 -11.58 -4.51
C LYS A 144 -3.83 -11.29 -3.05
N LEU A 145 -4.71 -10.34 -2.72
CA LEU A 145 -4.96 -9.95 -1.32
C LEU A 145 -5.25 -11.13 -0.38
N SER A 146 -5.98 -12.16 -0.85
CA SER A 146 -6.21 -13.38 -0.07
C SER A 146 -4.97 -14.26 0.11
N HIS A 147 -4.09 -14.32 -0.89
CA HIS A 147 -2.83 -15.05 -0.79
C HIS A 147 -1.84 -14.32 0.11
N LEU A 148 -1.76 -12.99 -0.02
CA LEU A 148 -0.97 -12.15 0.90
C LEU A 148 -1.40 -12.37 2.35
N ASN A 149 -2.70 -12.42 2.62
CA ASN A 149 -3.22 -12.71 3.96
C ASN A 149 -2.79 -14.10 4.49
N LEU A 150 -2.87 -15.14 3.64
CA LEU A 150 -2.61 -16.51 4.07
C LEU A 150 -1.11 -16.82 4.21
N TRP A 151 -0.25 -16.10 3.47
CA TRP A 151 1.18 -16.35 3.37
C TRP A 151 2.02 -15.13 3.77
N TYR A 152 1.46 -14.28 4.64
CA TYR A 152 2.07 -12.98 4.96
C TYR A 152 3.47 -13.10 5.53
N ASP A 153 3.75 -14.08 6.39
CA ASP A 153 5.06 -14.24 7.02
C ASP A 153 6.18 -14.45 5.98
N GLN A 154 5.87 -15.13 4.87
CA GLN A 154 6.82 -15.33 3.77
C GLN A 154 6.96 -14.06 2.93
N PHE A 155 5.85 -13.37 2.62
CA PHE A 155 5.93 -12.11 1.88
C PHE A 155 6.60 -10.97 2.67
N GLU A 156 6.41 -10.93 3.98
CA GLU A 156 7.12 -9.98 4.85
C GLU A 156 8.64 -10.25 4.82
N GLN A 157 9.06 -11.51 4.73
CA GLN A 157 10.47 -11.86 4.57
C GLN A 157 11.04 -11.40 3.23
N VAL A 158 10.32 -11.57 2.12
CA VAL A 158 10.82 -11.08 0.81
C VAL A 158 10.93 -9.55 0.79
N GLN A 159 9.98 -8.85 1.42
CA GLN A 159 10.02 -7.39 1.55
C GLN A 159 11.23 -6.93 2.39
N ARG A 160 11.47 -7.59 3.54
CA ARG A 160 12.68 -7.33 4.36
C ARG A 160 13.98 -7.66 3.63
N GLY A 161 13.93 -8.56 2.64
CA GLY A 161 15.03 -8.87 1.73
C GLY A 161 15.32 -7.79 0.68
N GLY A 162 14.44 -6.78 0.54
CA GLY A 162 14.64 -5.62 -0.34
C GLY A 162 13.74 -5.59 -1.58
N ALA A 163 12.86 -6.59 -1.78
CA ALA A 163 11.86 -6.55 -2.84
C ALA A 163 10.73 -5.56 -2.53
N GLU A 164 10.12 -4.96 -3.56
CA GLU A 164 8.86 -4.24 -3.37
C GLU A 164 7.73 -5.26 -3.16
N LEU A 165 6.88 -5.02 -2.16
CA LEU A 165 5.70 -5.85 -1.89
C LEU A 165 4.41 -5.07 -2.09
N TRP A 166 3.68 -5.44 -3.13
CA TRP A 166 2.39 -4.88 -3.48
C TRP A 166 1.29 -5.88 -3.14
N PHE A 167 0.04 -5.55 -3.45
CA PHE A 167 -0.99 -6.58 -3.63
C PHE A 167 -1.91 -6.23 -4.78
N TYR A 168 -2.64 -7.22 -5.29
CA TYR A 168 -3.71 -6.99 -6.24
C TYR A 168 -5.05 -7.54 -5.78
N THR A 169 -6.10 -6.96 -6.37
CA THR A 169 -7.42 -7.59 -6.44
C THR A 169 -7.81 -7.78 -7.91
N CYS A 170 -8.71 -8.72 -8.15
CA CYS A 170 -9.33 -9.01 -9.43
C CYS A 170 -10.76 -9.49 -9.17
N CYS A 171 -11.27 -10.46 -9.94
CA CYS A 171 -12.51 -11.17 -9.64
C CYS A 171 -12.49 -11.88 -8.27
N HIS A 172 -11.32 -11.97 -7.64
CA HIS A 172 -11.10 -12.37 -6.26
C HIS A 172 -10.20 -11.35 -5.53
N PRO A 173 -10.21 -11.34 -4.18
CA PRO A 173 -11.08 -12.10 -3.30
C PRO A 173 -12.52 -11.56 -3.27
N VAL A 174 -13.43 -12.40 -2.76
CA VAL A 174 -14.85 -12.10 -2.53
C VAL A 174 -15.18 -12.17 -1.03
N GLY A 175 -16.44 -11.92 -0.65
CA GLY A 175 -16.91 -12.06 0.73
C GLY A 175 -16.45 -10.91 1.62
N ARG A 176 -15.73 -11.23 2.71
CA ARG A 176 -15.30 -10.22 3.70
C ARG A 176 -14.21 -9.29 3.17
N TYR A 177 -13.36 -9.78 2.28
CA TYR A 177 -12.27 -8.97 1.72
C TYR A 177 -12.81 -7.72 1.01
N PRO A 178 -12.10 -6.59 1.12
CA PRO A 178 -12.35 -5.43 0.29
C PRO A 178 -11.99 -5.71 -1.17
N ASN A 179 -12.79 -5.16 -2.07
CA ASN A 179 -12.54 -5.14 -3.50
C ASN A 179 -13.29 -3.94 -4.10
N ARG A 180 -13.21 -3.77 -5.42
CA ARG A 180 -13.77 -2.62 -6.14
C ARG A 180 -14.86 -3.00 -7.14
N PHE A 181 -15.64 -4.03 -6.82
CA PHE A 181 -16.81 -4.42 -7.62
C PHE A 181 -17.90 -3.35 -7.55
N LEU A 182 -18.76 -3.32 -8.57
CA LEU A 182 -19.81 -2.33 -8.76
C LEU A 182 -20.89 -2.39 -7.69
N ASP A 183 -21.19 -3.60 -7.20
CA ASP A 183 -22.23 -3.91 -6.22
C ASP A 183 -21.75 -3.85 -4.76
N GLN A 184 -20.53 -3.36 -4.53
CA GLN A 184 -19.93 -3.22 -3.20
C GLN A 184 -19.96 -1.77 -2.70
N SER A 185 -19.97 -1.62 -1.37
CA SER A 185 -19.80 -0.31 -0.73
C SER A 185 -18.48 0.33 -1.15
N LEU A 186 -18.50 1.64 -1.47
CA LEU A 186 -17.30 2.41 -1.78
C LEU A 186 -16.30 2.45 -0.62
N LEU A 187 -16.75 2.18 0.61
CA LEU A 187 -15.85 2.00 1.76
C LEU A 187 -14.82 0.88 1.50
N LYS A 188 -15.25 -0.24 0.89
CA LYS A 188 -14.33 -1.34 0.54
C LYS A 188 -13.24 -0.90 -0.44
N VAL A 189 -13.53 0.06 -1.30
CA VAL A 189 -12.55 0.60 -2.25
C VAL A 189 -11.50 1.43 -1.51
N ARG A 190 -11.93 2.30 -0.59
CA ARG A 190 -11.02 3.17 0.17
C ARG A 190 -10.10 2.39 1.10
N VAL A 191 -10.65 1.40 1.84
CA VAL A 191 -9.87 0.65 2.85
C VAL A 191 -8.73 -0.19 2.25
N LEU A 192 -8.71 -0.43 0.93
CA LEU A 192 -7.55 -1.06 0.27
C LEU A 192 -6.26 -0.31 0.58
N HIS A 193 -6.30 1.03 0.58
CA HIS A 193 -5.12 1.85 0.85
C HIS A 193 -4.82 2.05 2.33
N TRP A 194 -5.79 1.84 3.20
CA TRP A 194 -5.54 1.69 4.63
C TRP A 194 -4.82 0.37 4.93
N ILE A 195 -5.12 -0.71 4.19
CA ILE A 195 -4.37 -1.97 4.26
C ILE A 195 -2.93 -1.77 3.80
N ASN A 196 -2.70 -1.02 2.71
CA ASN A 196 -1.34 -0.63 2.31
C ASN A 196 -0.56 -0.01 3.47
N TYR A 197 -1.17 0.94 4.20
CA TYR A 197 -0.51 1.58 5.34
C TYR A 197 -0.30 0.62 6.53
N LEU A 198 -1.32 -0.18 6.88
CA LEU A 198 -1.25 -1.08 8.04
C LEU A 198 -0.09 -2.08 7.94
N TYR A 199 0.16 -2.61 6.75
CA TYR A 199 1.17 -3.64 6.47
C TYR A 199 2.42 -3.11 5.77
N ASP A 200 2.54 -1.78 5.62
CA ASP A 200 3.69 -1.13 4.98
C ASP A 200 3.96 -1.61 3.55
N LEU A 201 2.90 -1.80 2.76
CA LEU A 201 2.98 -2.31 1.39
C LEU A 201 3.29 -1.18 0.39
N ASP A 202 4.16 -1.46 -0.58
CA ASP A 202 4.70 -0.50 -1.55
C ASP A 202 3.72 -0.11 -2.66
N GLY A 203 2.66 -0.89 -2.89
CA GLY A 203 1.72 -0.59 -3.97
C GLY A 203 0.46 -1.45 -4.03
N TYR A 204 -0.40 -1.08 -4.97
CA TYR A 204 -1.65 -1.75 -5.29
C TYR A 204 -1.78 -1.89 -6.81
N LEU A 205 -2.27 -3.04 -7.26
CA LEU A 205 -2.53 -3.31 -8.67
C LEU A 205 -3.96 -3.80 -8.89
N HIS A 206 -4.52 -3.43 -10.04
CA HIS A 206 -5.67 -4.15 -10.59
C HIS A 206 -5.62 -4.13 -12.12
N TRP A 207 -5.92 -5.26 -12.72
CA TRP A 207 -5.87 -5.48 -14.17
C TRP A 207 -6.90 -4.67 -15.00
N GLY A 208 -7.97 -4.14 -14.39
CA GLY A 208 -9.19 -3.73 -15.09
C GLY A 208 -9.45 -2.23 -15.06
N LEU A 209 -8.64 -1.40 -15.73
CA LEU A 209 -8.93 0.05 -15.80
C LEU A 209 -10.17 0.32 -16.67
N ASN A 210 -10.14 -0.18 -17.91
CA ASN A 210 -11.13 0.01 -18.97
C ASN A 210 -11.16 -1.19 -19.94
N HIS A 211 -11.03 -2.42 -19.42
CA HIS A 211 -10.96 -3.66 -20.22
C HIS A 211 -12.34 -4.20 -20.61
N PHE A 212 -13.15 -3.38 -21.29
CA PHE A 212 -14.51 -3.77 -21.71
C PHE A 212 -14.55 -5.04 -22.57
N ALA A 213 -15.63 -5.80 -22.44
CA ALA A 213 -15.96 -6.90 -23.34
C ALA A 213 -17.02 -6.46 -24.37
N GLY A 214 -16.76 -6.67 -25.65
CA GLY A 214 -17.67 -6.19 -26.71
C GLY A 214 -17.64 -4.68 -26.90
N ASP A 215 -18.58 -4.16 -27.69
CA ASP A 215 -18.49 -2.82 -28.27
C ASP A 215 -19.15 -1.71 -27.42
N ASP A 216 -20.16 -2.05 -26.61
CA ASP A 216 -20.86 -1.08 -25.75
C ASP A 216 -20.36 -1.14 -24.29
N PRO A 217 -19.50 -0.18 -23.85
CA PRO A 217 -18.87 -0.19 -22.54
C PRO A 217 -19.85 0.05 -21.37
N TYR A 218 -21.09 0.44 -21.64
CA TYR A 218 -22.10 0.74 -20.63
C TYR A 218 -23.03 -0.43 -20.32
N THR A 219 -22.82 -1.58 -20.97
CA THR A 219 -23.60 -2.79 -20.72
C THR A 219 -23.02 -3.63 -19.58
N GLN A 220 -23.88 -4.41 -18.92
CA GLN A 220 -23.47 -5.42 -17.96
C GLN A 220 -22.47 -6.42 -18.56
N GLU A 221 -22.73 -6.88 -19.79
CA GLU A 221 -21.83 -7.82 -20.47
C GLU A 221 -20.42 -7.24 -20.60
N ALA A 222 -20.30 -5.97 -20.98
CA ALA A 222 -19.01 -5.33 -21.17
C ALA A 222 -18.17 -5.20 -19.90
N ILE A 223 -18.81 -4.93 -18.76
CA ILE A 223 -18.10 -4.74 -17.49
C ILE A 223 -17.96 -6.02 -16.67
N SER A 224 -18.50 -7.15 -17.15
CA SER A 224 -18.49 -8.45 -16.47
C SER A 224 -17.88 -9.55 -17.33
N LYS A 225 -18.50 -9.90 -18.46
CA LYS A 225 -18.19 -11.11 -19.24
C LYS A 225 -18.07 -12.37 -18.37
N GLY A 226 -18.99 -12.51 -17.42
CA GLY A 226 -19.00 -13.61 -16.43
C GLY A 226 -18.10 -13.38 -15.20
N LEU A 227 -17.37 -12.28 -15.11
CA LEU A 227 -16.66 -11.84 -13.90
C LEU A 227 -17.57 -10.97 -13.02
N PRO A 228 -17.24 -10.73 -11.74
CA PRO A 228 -18.00 -9.79 -10.91
C PRO A 228 -18.17 -8.43 -11.58
N LEU A 229 -19.34 -7.80 -11.40
CA LEU A 229 -19.66 -6.54 -12.04
C LEU A 229 -18.59 -5.48 -11.72
N GLY A 230 -18.04 -4.86 -12.75
CA GLY A 230 -17.08 -3.77 -12.58
C GLY A 230 -15.64 -4.21 -12.30
N ASP A 231 -15.34 -5.51 -12.27
CA ASP A 231 -13.95 -6.04 -12.20
C ASP A 231 -13.10 -5.53 -13.37
N ARG A 232 -13.70 -5.52 -14.58
CA ARG A 232 -13.03 -5.18 -15.84
C ARG A 232 -12.78 -3.68 -16.03
N ALA A 233 -13.58 -2.82 -15.39
CA ALA A 233 -13.57 -1.40 -15.67
C ALA A 233 -14.02 -0.54 -14.47
N ILE A 234 -13.30 0.55 -14.26
CA ILE A 234 -13.65 1.63 -13.33
C ILE A 234 -13.64 3.01 -14.01
N VAL A 235 -13.21 3.08 -15.27
CA VAL A 235 -13.19 4.27 -16.13
C VAL A 235 -13.91 3.95 -17.43
N TYR A 236 -14.75 4.89 -17.89
CA TYR A 236 -15.66 4.73 -19.02
C TYR A 236 -15.40 5.79 -20.11
N PRO A 237 -15.76 5.54 -21.39
CA PRO A 237 -15.70 6.57 -22.42
C PRO A 237 -16.76 7.65 -22.19
N GLY A 238 -16.36 8.89 -21.92
CA GLY A 238 -17.24 10.06 -21.95
C GLY A 238 -17.31 10.67 -23.35
N THR A 239 -18.03 11.78 -23.50
CA THR A 239 -18.24 12.46 -24.79
C THR A 239 -16.93 12.85 -25.48
N ASP A 240 -16.03 13.52 -24.77
CA ASP A 240 -14.75 14.02 -25.31
C ASP A 240 -13.52 13.50 -24.54
N ARG A 241 -13.73 12.80 -23.43
CA ARG A 241 -12.66 12.34 -22.51
C ARG A 241 -13.10 11.12 -21.71
N LEU A 242 -12.15 10.48 -21.06
CA LEU A 242 -12.45 9.43 -20.08
C LEU A 242 -13.28 9.98 -18.91
N LEU A 243 -14.25 9.19 -18.48
CA LEU A 243 -15.13 9.43 -17.35
C LEU A 243 -14.78 8.47 -16.21
N GLY A 244 -14.34 8.99 -15.07
CA GLY A 244 -14.13 8.19 -13.86
C GLY A 244 -15.45 7.77 -13.23
N SER A 245 -15.55 6.52 -12.77
CA SER A 245 -16.66 6.10 -11.92
C SER A 245 -16.48 6.59 -10.47
N LEU A 246 -17.53 6.50 -9.67
CA LEU A 246 -17.44 6.73 -8.22
C LEU A 246 -16.39 5.84 -7.54
N ARG A 247 -16.18 4.61 -8.06
CA ARG A 247 -15.14 3.70 -7.58
C ARG A 247 -13.74 4.22 -7.89
N PHE A 248 -13.53 4.91 -9.01
CA PHE A 248 -12.25 5.52 -9.32
C PHE A 248 -11.96 6.73 -8.43
N SER A 249 -12.98 7.55 -8.13
CA SER A 249 -12.85 8.62 -7.13
C SER A 249 -12.56 8.04 -5.75
N ALA A 250 -13.25 6.97 -5.34
CA ALA A 250 -12.99 6.30 -4.07
C ALA A 250 -11.57 5.72 -3.98
N MET A 251 -11.02 5.16 -5.07
CA MET A 251 -9.60 4.74 -5.10
C MET A 251 -8.67 5.92 -4.79
N ARG A 252 -8.86 7.06 -5.48
CA ARG A 252 -8.08 8.28 -5.23
C ARG A 252 -8.24 8.75 -3.78
N ASP A 253 -9.47 8.82 -3.28
CA ASP A 253 -9.75 9.29 -1.93
C ASP A 253 -9.13 8.36 -0.87
N GLY A 254 -9.04 7.05 -1.14
CA GLY A 254 -8.31 6.10 -0.28
C GLY A 254 -6.78 6.32 -0.31
N LEU A 255 -6.21 6.67 -1.47
CA LEU A 255 -4.79 7.05 -1.57
C LEU A 255 -4.52 8.35 -0.81
N GLU A 256 -5.43 9.33 -0.84
CA GLU A 256 -5.30 10.54 -0.03
C GLU A 256 -5.36 10.24 1.48
N ASP A 257 -6.14 9.23 1.92
CA ASP A 257 -6.11 8.79 3.31
C ASP A 257 -4.75 8.20 3.71
N TYR A 258 -4.16 7.38 2.82
CA TYR A 258 -2.80 6.89 3.00
C TYR A 258 -1.80 8.06 3.09
N GLU A 259 -1.92 9.06 2.21
CA GLU A 259 -1.08 10.26 2.21
C GLU A 259 -1.19 11.01 3.55
N TYR A 260 -2.39 11.11 4.14
CA TYR A 260 -2.57 11.76 5.45
C TYR A 260 -1.83 11.01 6.57
N LEU A 261 -1.92 9.68 6.61
CA LEU A 261 -1.17 8.86 7.55
C LEU A 261 0.34 9.05 7.36
N TRP A 262 0.80 9.05 6.11
CA TRP A 262 2.20 9.27 5.74
C TRP A 262 2.71 10.67 6.12
N VAL A 263 1.92 11.72 5.89
CA VAL A 263 2.27 13.10 6.30
C VAL A 263 2.43 13.17 7.82
N LEU A 264 1.48 12.63 8.58
CA LEU A 264 1.58 12.61 10.04
C LEU A 264 2.85 11.88 10.51
N GLU A 265 3.16 10.73 9.92
CA GLU A 265 4.40 9.99 10.19
C GLU A 265 5.64 10.82 9.87
N ASN A 266 5.69 11.46 8.70
CA ASN A 266 6.83 12.25 8.25
C ASN A 266 7.07 13.50 9.11
N GLU A 267 6.00 14.20 9.52
CA GLU A 267 6.10 15.35 10.42
C GLU A 267 6.64 14.93 11.80
N LEU A 268 6.14 13.82 12.35
CA LEU A 268 6.68 13.24 13.60
C LEU A 268 8.15 12.82 13.43
N ALA A 269 8.54 12.29 12.28
CA ALA A 269 9.94 11.96 11.98
C ALA A 269 10.82 13.22 11.88
N GLY A 270 10.30 14.30 11.29
CA GLY A 270 10.94 15.61 11.26
C GLY A 270 11.18 16.17 12.66
N ILE A 271 10.16 16.13 13.51
CA ILE A 271 10.26 16.54 14.91
C ILE A 271 11.26 15.68 15.68
N LYS A 272 11.24 14.35 15.50
CA LYS A 272 12.21 13.43 16.09
C LYS A 272 13.65 13.82 15.73
N ARG A 273 13.92 14.09 14.44
CA ARG A 273 15.24 14.52 13.96
C ARG A 273 15.68 15.85 14.58
N ARG A 274 14.77 16.83 14.67
CA ARG A 274 15.04 18.16 15.24
C ARG A 274 15.38 18.11 16.73
N ILE A 275 14.71 17.25 17.49
CA ILE A 275 14.91 17.13 18.95
C ILE A 275 16.11 16.21 19.26
N GLY A 276 16.36 15.20 18.43
CA GLY A 276 17.51 14.31 18.58
C GLY A 276 17.36 13.34 19.74
N LYS A 277 18.38 13.28 20.61
CA LYS A 277 18.52 12.21 21.63
C LYS A 277 17.32 12.09 22.57
N GLU A 278 16.67 13.19 22.92
CA GLU A 278 15.53 13.17 23.85
C GLU A 278 14.23 12.68 23.21
N ALA A 279 14.17 12.60 21.87
CA ALA A 279 13.08 12.00 21.13
C ALA A 279 13.42 10.57 20.63
N LEU A 280 14.48 9.92 21.15
CA LEU A 280 14.87 8.56 20.71
C LEU A 280 13.72 7.56 20.82
N TRP A 281 12.90 7.70 21.87
CA TRP A 281 11.72 6.87 22.14
C TRP A 281 10.56 7.11 21.17
N LEU A 282 10.50 8.27 20.50
CA LEU A 282 9.39 8.63 19.62
C LEU A 282 9.45 7.71 18.39
N ASN A 283 8.48 6.82 18.25
CA ASN A 283 8.29 6.05 17.01
C ASN A 283 7.34 6.83 16.09
N PRO A 284 7.80 7.46 14.99
CA PRO A 284 6.93 8.28 14.14
C PRO A 284 5.70 7.54 13.61
N ARG A 285 5.83 6.23 13.38
CA ARG A 285 4.77 5.38 12.82
C ARG A 285 3.69 4.97 13.84
N GLN A 286 3.99 5.00 15.13
CA GLN A 286 3.06 4.47 16.14
C GLN A 286 1.71 5.19 16.10
N ARG A 287 1.70 6.54 16.07
CA ARG A 287 0.45 7.30 16.14
C ARG A 287 -0.42 7.13 14.89
N PRO A 288 0.11 7.29 13.66
CA PRO A 288 -0.60 6.91 12.45
C PRO A 288 -1.15 5.48 12.47
N LEU A 289 -0.40 4.48 12.97
CA LEU A 289 -0.90 3.11 13.06
C LEU A 289 -2.04 2.93 14.08
N GLU A 290 -2.00 3.65 15.21
CA GLU A 290 -3.13 3.68 16.17
C GLU A 290 -4.40 4.22 15.50
N LEU A 291 -4.27 5.25 14.66
CA LEU A 291 -5.38 5.82 13.88
C LEU A 291 -5.83 4.89 12.76
N CYS A 292 -4.90 4.30 12.00
CA CYS A 292 -5.16 3.31 10.96
C CYS A 292 -5.97 2.12 11.49
N ARG A 293 -5.66 1.65 12.71
CA ARG A 293 -6.36 0.55 13.40
C ARG A 293 -7.78 0.88 13.87
N ARG A 294 -8.23 2.14 13.75
CA ARG A 294 -9.65 2.47 13.92
C ARG A 294 -10.47 2.06 12.69
N VAL A 295 -9.82 1.96 11.53
CA VAL A 295 -10.46 1.70 10.23
C VAL A 295 -10.26 0.26 9.77
N VAL A 296 -9.02 -0.25 9.85
CA VAL A 296 -8.64 -1.60 9.37
C VAL A 296 -7.94 -2.40 10.46
N TRP A 297 -8.27 -3.68 10.59
CA TRP A 297 -7.70 -4.59 11.61
C TRP A 297 -6.90 -5.75 11.00
N SER A 298 -7.22 -6.13 9.76
CA SER A 298 -6.48 -7.13 9.00
C SER A 298 -6.65 -6.91 7.50
N PHE A 299 -6.13 -7.83 6.68
CA PHE A 299 -6.34 -7.84 5.22
C PHE A 299 -7.81 -7.92 4.78
N TYR A 300 -8.74 -8.27 5.67
CA TYR A 300 -10.15 -8.45 5.35
C TYR A 300 -11.13 -7.90 6.38
N ASP A 301 -10.68 -7.53 7.57
CA ASP A 301 -11.54 -6.97 8.61
C ASP A 301 -11.31 -5.47 8.77
N HIS A 302 -12.40 -4.72 8.68
CA HIS A 302 -12.43 -3.26 8.66
C HIS A 302 -13.80 -2.76 9.13
N THR A 303 -13.87 -1.48 9.52
CA THR A 303 -15.13 -0.84 9.90
C THR A 303 -16.18 -1.02 8.80
N ARG A 304 -17.43 -1.23 9.21
CA ARG A 304 -18.59 -1.22 8.31
C ARG A 304 -19.27 0.15 8.24
N GLU A 305 -18.88 1.04 9.15
CA GLU A 305 -19.43 2.39 9.28
C GLU A 305 -18.51 3.39 8.58
N PRO A 306 -18.94 4.02 7.47
CA PRO A 306 -18.12 5.00 6.75
C PRO A 306 -17.70 6.19 7.61
N ASP A 307 -18.55 6.60 8.55
CA ASP A 307 -18.29 7.74 9.45
C ASP A 307 -17.05 7.49 10.31
N VAL A 308 -16.78 6.25 10.74
CA VAL A 308 -15.56 5.91 11.50
C VAL A 308 -14.31 6.23 10.71
N MET A 309 -14.30 5.95 9.40
CA MET A 309 -13.16 6.26 8.53
C MET A 309 -13.04 7.77 8.28
N LEU A 310 -14.15 8.47 8.02
CA LEU A 310 -14.16 9.91 7.79
C LEU A 310 -13.74 10.68 9.05
N ASP A 311 -14.29 10.34 10.21
CA ASP A 311 -13.91 10.93 11.50
C ASP A 311 -12.43 10.66 11.82
N THR A 312 -11.94 9.46 11.50
CA THR A 312 -10.51 9.14 11.69
C THR A 312 -9.64 9.99 10.77
N ARG A 313 -10.02 10.17 9.51
CA ARG A 313 -9.34 11.06 8.57
C ARG A 313 -9.27 12.50 9.10
N ASP A 314 -10.38 13.00 9.65
CA ASP A 314 -10.43 14.33 10.26
C ASP A 314 -9.55 14.44 11.51
N VAL A 315 -9.46 13.38 12.32
CA VAL A 315 -8.50 13.34 13.44
C VAL A 315 -7.06 13.41 12.94
N ILE A 316 -6.70 12.65 11.89
CA ILE A 316 -5.35 12.69 11.32
C ILE A 316 -5.02 14.11 10.83
N ALA A 317 -5.94 14.73 10.09
CA ALA A 317 -5.77 16.10 9.58
C ALA A 317 -5.52 17.10 10.72
N ARG A 318 -6.36 17.07 11.77
CA ARG A 318 -6.20 17.93 12.95
C ARG A 318 -4.88 17.67 13.68
N GLU A 319 -4.46 16.41 13.79
CA GLU A 319 -3.18 16.08 14.43
C GLU A 319 -1.98 16.61 13.61
N ILE A 320 -2.03 16.55 12.28
CA ILE A 320 -1.01 17.16 11.41
C ILE A 320 -0.93 18.67 11.66
N GLU A 321 -2.06 19.39 11.63
CA GLU A 321 -2.09 20.84 11.89
C GLU A 321 -1.57 21.17 13.30
N GLN A 322 -1.91 20.36 14.29
CA GLN A 322 -1.46 20.53 15.67
C GLN A 322 0.06 20.43 15.83
N LEU A 323 0.75 19.61 15.03
CA LEU A 323 2.21 19.53 15.07
C LEU A 323 2.91 20.85 14.69
N THR A 324 2.20 21.75 14.00
CA THR A 324 2.72 23.04 13.53
C THR A 324 2.24 24.25 14.36
N THR A 325 1.40 24.02 15.37
CA THR A 325 0.79 25.09 16.18
C THR A 325 1.06 24.92 17.67
N GLU A 326 1.09 26.04 18.40
CA GLU A 326 1.33 26.07 19.83
C GLU A 326 0.05 25.93 20.66
N PRO A 327 0.08 25.25 21.83
CA PRO A 327 1.25 24.57 22.40
C PRO A 327 1.49 23.20 21.75
N LEU A 328 2.75 22.89 21.42
CA LEU A 328 3.11 21.55 20.93
C LEU A 328 2.77 20.50 22.01
N LEU A 329 2.12 19.41 21.60
CA LEU A 329 1.87 18.25 22.44
C LEU A 329 1.95 16.97 21.60
N ILE A 330 2.96 16.16 21.87
CA ILE A 330 3.11 14.82 21.31
C ILE A 330 3.09 13.84 22.47
N VAL A 331 2.28 12.79 22.37
CA VAL A 331 2.15 11.77 23.41
C VAL A 331 2.17 10.39 22.79
N GLN A 332 3.04 9.52 23.31
CA GLN A 332 3.00 8.08 23.06
C GLN A 332 2.91 7.31 24.35
N THR A 333 2.22 6.19 24.27
CA THR A 333 2.08 5.24 25.36
C THR A 333 2.80 3.94 25.05
N SER A 334 3.21 3.23 26.09
CA SER A 334 3.70 1.86 26.02
C SER A 334 2.84 1.01 26.99
N PRO A 335 1.97 0.12 26.49
CA PRO A 335 1.71 -0.18 25.07
C PRO A 335 0.97 0.95 24.32
N SER A 336 0.84 0.84 22.99
CA SER A 336 0.12 1.79 22.14
C SER A 336 -1.38 1.86 22.45
N GLU A 337 -2.02 2.97 22.06
CA GLU A 337 -3.49 3.12 22.14
C GLU A 337 -4.22 1.92 21.51
N GLY A 338 -5.36 1.54 22.06
CA GLY A 338 -6.20 0.44 21.57
C GLY A 338 -5.71 -0.96 21.97
N THR A 339 -4.53 -1.07 22.58
CA THR A 339 -4.03 -2.35 23.09
C THR A 339 -4.96 -2.91 24.17
N PHE A 340 -5.20 -4.23 24.12
CA PHE A 340 -5.86 -4.94 25.21
C PHE A 340 -4.95 -5.05 26.43
N VAL A 341 -5.43 -4.59 27.58
CA VAL A 341 -4.70 -4.63 28.85
C VAL A 341 -5.47 -5.51 29.84
N PRO A 342 -4.92 -6.68 30.22
CA PRO A 342 -5.61 -7.62 31.11
C PRO A 342 -5.80 -7.05 32.53
N ALA A 343 -6.63 -7.73 33.33
CA ALA A 343 -6.79 -7.44 34.75
C ALA A 343 -5.47 -7.68 35.50
N GLY A 344 -5.20 -6.83 36.49
CA GLY A 344 -3.95 -6.86 37.27
C GLY A 344 -3.29 -5.48 37.34
N PRO A 345 -1.97 -5.41 37.64
CA PRO A 345 -1.23 -4.16 37.60
C PRO A 345 -1.17 -3.59 36.17
N ARG A 346 -1.87 -2.49 35.92
CA ARG A 346 -1.91 -1.82 34.62
C ARG A 346 -0.98 -0.62 34.60
N ASN A 347 0.32 -0.88 34.47
CA ASN A 347 1.32 0.17 34.33
C ASN A 347 1.52 0.53 32.85
N ILE A 348 1.03 1.70 32.45
CA ILE A 348 1.21 2.25 31.11
C ILE A 348 2.30 3.31 31.17
N GLY A 349 3.37 3.13 30.40
CA GLY A 349 4.39 4.16 30.25
C GLY A 349 3.87 5.28 29.36
N VAL A 350 3.90 6.53 29.84
CA VAL A 350 3.54 7.73 29.06
C VAL A 350 4.83 8.50 28.79
N ARG A 351 5.06 8.88 27.53
CA ARG A 351 6.14 9.78 27.13
C ARG A 351 5.57 10.86 26.24
N GLY A 352 6.11 12.06 26.36
CA GLY A 352 5.67 13.14 25.48
C GLY A 352 6.66 14.26 25.33
N ILE A 353 6.39 15.09 24.33
CA ILE A 353 7.16 16.28 23.98
C ILE A 353 6.19 17.45 24.00
N VAL A 354 6.56 18.50 24.71
CA VAL A 354 5.86 19.77 24.73
C VAL A 354 6.79 20.93 24.40
N GLN A 355 6.24 22.13 24.30
CA GLN A 355 7.03 23.35 24.21
C GLN A 355 7.94 23.49 25.46
N PRO A 356 9.21 23.89 25.32
CA PRO A 356 10.07 24.22 26.46
C PRO A 356 9.39 25.21 27.43
N GLY A 357 9.41 24.91 28.73
CA GLY A 357 8.77 25.75 29.76
C GLY A 357 7.26 25.50 29.95
N ALA A 358 6.64 24.63 29.15
CA ALA A 358 5.24 24.26 29.33
C ALA A 358 5.01 23.42 30.60
N THR A 359 3.80 23.49 31.13
CA THR A 359 3.35 22.60 32.22
C THR A 359 2.49 21.47 31.64
N VAL A 360 2.56 20.29 32.25
CA VAL A 360 1.85 19.10 31.78
C VAL A 360 1.08 18.46 32.93
N THR A 361 -0.14 18.01 32.65
CA THR A 361 -0.92 17.14 33.54
C THR A 361 -1.30 15.84 32.83
N ILE A 362 -1.38 14.76 33.61
CA ILE A 362 -1.92 13.46 33.18
C ILE A 362 -3.10 13.12 34.10
N ASN A 363 -4.30 13.00 33.53
CA ASN A 363 -5.56 12.83 34.27
C ASN A 363 -5.68 13.85 35.43
N ASN A 364 -5.46 15.13 35.11
CA ASN A 364 -5.46 16.27 36.04
C ASN A 364 -4.39 16.23 37.15
N ARG A 365 -3.38 15.35 37.06
CA ARG A 365 -2.24 15.30 37.99
C ARG A 365 -1.00 15.92 37.34
N PRO A 366 -0.34 16.90 37.99
CA PRO A 366 0.88 17.51 37.46
C PRO A 366 2.00 16.50 37.21
N VAL A 367 2.71 16.66 36.10
CA VAL A 367 3.91 15.91 35.75
C VAL A 367 5.14 16.70 36.21
N GLY A 368 5.78 16.24 37.30
CA GLY A 368 6.86 16.98 37.95
C GLY A 368 8.25 16.88 37.27
N ASN A 369 8.36 16.15 36.16
CA ASN A 369 9.63 15.85 35.50
C ASN A 369 9.68 16.28 34.01
N VAL A 370 8.93 17.33 33.66
CA VAL A 370 9.11 18.01 32.36
C VAL A 370 10.51 18.63 32.33
N ARG A 371 11.34 18.20 31.39
CA ARG A 371 12.71 18.68 31.24
C ARG A 371 12.76 20.04 30.56
N PRO A 372 13.87 20.79 30.64
CA PRO A 372 14.02 22.07 29.94
C PRO A 372 13.76 22.00 28.42
N SER A 373 13.98 20.84 27.80
CA SER A 373 13.68 20.59 26.39
C SER A 373 12.20 20.36 26.07
N GLY A 374 11.33 20.27 27.09
CA GLY A 374 9.94 19.88 26.96
C GLY A 374 9.69 18.37 26.94
N TYR A 375 10.71 17.53 27.09
CA TYR A 375 10.51 16.09 27.23
C TYR A 375 9.97 15.73 28.62
N PHE A 376 8.94 14.88 28.68
CA PHE A 376 8.44 14.30 29.93
C PHE A 376 8.16 12.79 29.81
N LEU A 377 8.17 12.10 30.95
CA LEU A 377 7.82 10.69 31.04
C LEU A 377 7.15 10.35 32.37
N GLN A 378 6.17 9.45 32.37
CA GLN A 378 5.44 9.09 33.59
C GLN A 378 4.97 7.64 33.53
N ALA A 379 5.13 6.90 34.63
CA ALA A 379 4.40 5.64 34.82
C ALA A 379 2.96 5.98 35.23
N HIS A 380 1.98 5.51 34.46
CA HIS A 380 0.56 5.70 34.72
C HIS A 380 -0.09 4.37 35.13
N PHE A 381 -0.51 4.28 36.39
CA PHE A 381 -1.25 3.13 36.90
C PHE A 381 -2.74 3.31 36.59
N MET A 382 -3.22 2.61 35.56
CA MET A 382 -4.58 2.73 35.05
C MET A 382 -5.58 1.97 35.94
N SER A 383 -6.70 2.62 36.27
CA SER A 383 -7.79 1.97 37.02
C SER A 383 -8.68 1.13 36.10
N SER A 384 -9.45 0.21 36.68
CA SER A 384 -10.48 -0.55 35.95
C SER A 384 -11.65 0.32 35.46
N SER A 385 -11.90 1.44 36.13
CA SER A 385 -13.01 2.35 35.82
C SER A 385 -12.65 3.46 34.84
N ASN A 386 -11.36 3.65 34.52
CA ASN A 386 -10.91 4.70 33.61
C ASN A 386 -9.89 4.15 32.60
N PRO A 387 -10.33 3.65 31.44
CA PRO A 387 -9.47 3.15 30.37
C PRO A 387 -8.76 4.24 29.58
N THR A 388 -8.83 5.51 30.00
CA THR A 388 -8.35 6.64 29.22
C THR A 388 -7.28 7.43 29.98
N ILE A 389 -6.19 7.72 29.27
CA ILE A 389 -5.14 8.65 29.69
C ILE A 389 -5.37 9.96 28.93
N GLU A 390 -5.75 10.99 29.67
CA GLU A 390 -5.84 12.36 29.18
C GLU A 390 -4.54 13.09 29.55
N VAL A 391 -3.90 13.70 28.56
CA VAL A 391 -2.70 14.51 28.75
C VAL A 391 -2.99 15.92 28.28
N THR A 392 -2.78 16.88 29.16
CA THR A 392 -3.00 18.30 28.88
C THR A 392 -1.70 19.06 29.06
N VAL A 393 -1.35 19.89 28.07
CA VAL A 393 -0.27 20.87 28.16
C VAL A 393 -0.86 22.28 28.31
N GLU A 394 -0.19 23.11 29.09
CA GLU A 394 -0.42 24.56 29.14
C GLU A 394 0.90 25.31 28.90
N HIS A 395 0.87 26.28 27.98
CA HIS A 395 1.98 27.17 27.67
C HIS A 395 1.42 28.52 27.22
N ASP A 396 1.92 29.62 27.78
CA ASP A 396 1.48 30.99 27.48
C ASP A 396 -0.05 31.19 27.52
N GLY A 397 -0.71 30.60 28.51
CA GLY A 397 -2.18 30.69 28.69
C GLY A 397 -3.00 29.93 27.64
N ARG A 398 -2.37 29.17 26.74
CA ARG A 398 -3.03 28.27 25.79
C ARG A 398 -2.93 26.83 26.29
N THR A 399 -3.98 26.06 26.06
CA THR A 399 -4.04 24.65 26.44
C THR A 399 -4.25 23.75 25.24
N ARG A 400 -3.72 22.52 25.33
CA ARG A 400 -4.03 21.45 24.39
C ARG A 400 -4.14 20.12 25.12
N THR A 401 -5.13 19.33 24.75
CA THR A 401 -5.42 18.05 25.40
C THR A 401 -5.51 16.94 24.36
N VAL A 402 -4.90 15.80 24.65
CA VAL A 402 -5.05 14.57 23.87
C VAL A 402 -5.45 13.41 24.78
N LYS A 403 -6.13 12.42 24.21
CA LYS A 403 -6.57 11.20 24.90
C LYS A 403 -5.96 9.96 24.27
N ARG A 404 -5.66 8.97 25.09
CA ARG A 404 -5.27 7.61 24.69
C ARG A 404 -6.14 6.61 25.45
N SER A 405 -6.91 5.82 24.73
CA SER A 405 -7.86 4.85 25.29
C SER A 405 -7.41 3.41 25.06
N PHE A 406 -7.74 2.53 25.99
CA PHE A 406 -7.29 1.13 26.01
C PHE A 406 -8.47 0.18 26.20
N ASN A 407 -8.34 -1.03 25.68
CA ASN A 407 -9.34 -2.09 25.87
C ASN A 407 -9.03 -2.83 27.18
N LEU A 408 -9.92 -2.78 28.16
CA LEU A 408 -9.71 -3.42 29.46
C LEU A 408 -10.57 -4.67 29.57
N SER A 409 -10.03 -5.72 30.20
CA SER A 409 -10.88 -6.81 30.68
C SER A 409 -11.80 -6.31 31.80
N ASN A 410 -13.08 -6.69 31.75
CA ASN A 410 -13.98 -6.46 32.88
C ASN A 410 -13.58 -7.38 34.04
N PRO A 411 -13.70 -6.94 35.31
CA PRO A 411 -13.43 -7.78 36.48
C PRO A 411 -14.32 -9.02 36.64
N GLY A 412 -15.15 -9.38 35.66
CA GLY A 412 -16.04 -10.54 35.66
C GLY A 412 -15.90 -11.47 34.45
N ASP A 413 -15.05 -11.14 33.47
CA ASP A 413 -14.76 -12.02 32.32
C ASP A 413 -13.74 -13.07 32.75
N GLY A 414 -14.16 -13.93 33.68
CA GLY A 414 -13.43 -15.14 34.02
C GLY A 414 -13.45 -16.09 32.81
N PHE A 415 -12.27 -16.53 32.40
CA PHE A 415 -12.00 -17.76 31.65
C PHE A 415 -13.23 -18.43 31.01
N LEU A 416 -13.67 -17.93 29.86
CA LEU A 416 -14.30 -18.81 28.87
C LEU A 416 -13.20 -19.22 27.89
N SER A 417 -12.47 -20.26 28.31
CA SER A 417 -11.63 -21.06 27.45
C SER A 417 -12.48 -21.85 26.46
N GLN A 418 -12.35 -21.57 25.16
CA GLN A 418 -11.89 -22.52 24.14
C GLN A 418 -11.70 -21.82 22.80
#